data_AF-A0A8J8JM53-F1
#
_entry.id   AF-A0A8J8JM53-F1
#
_cell.length_a   1.000
_cell.length_b   1.000
_cell.length_c   1.000
_cell.angle_alpha   90.00
_cell.angle_beta   90.00
_cell.angle_gamma   90.00
#
_symmetry.space_group_name_H-M   'P 1'
#
loop_
_entity.id
_entity.type
_entity.pdbx_description
1 polymer ?
#
loop_
_entity_poly.entity_id
_entity_poly.type
_entity_poly.pdbx_seq_one_letter_code
_entity_poly.pdbx_strand_id
1 'polypeptide(L)'
;MSATEKVSIRFPPALMREIDELVEKGEFSSRSEFIKEAVRFFLLRYESPKELWEEYKLLAKSRKIPSEEEIQKLLEEVDKEWKRSRS
;
A
#
# COMPACT_ATOMS: atom_id res chain seq x y z
N MET A 1 1.72 11.55 -34.39
CA MET A 1 0.86 10.37 -34.13
C MET A 1 1.33 9.77 -32.81
N SER A 2 0.54 9.87 -31.74
CA SER A 2 0.88 9.18 -30.49
C SER A 2 0.64 7.69 -30.73
N ALA A 3 1.70 6.90 -30.75
CA ALA A 3 1.60 5.46 -30.92
C ALA A 3 0.91 4.89 -29.68
N THR A 4 -0.33 4.46 -29.82
CA THR A 4 -1.06 3.74 -28.77
C THR A 4 -0.79 2.24 -28.92
N GLU A 5 -0.40 1.58 -27.85
CA GLU A 5 -0.27 0.12 -27.82
C GLU A 5 -1.59 -0.55 -27.43
N LYS A 6 -1.90 -1.69 -28.04
CA LYS A 6 -3.11 -2.47 -27.71
C LYS A 6 -2.78 -3.49 -26.62
N VAL A 7 -3.49 -3.40 -25.51
CA VAL A 7 -3.40 -4.36 -24.40
C VAL A 7 -4.68 -5.19 -24.34
N SER A 8 -4.54 -6.52 -24.22
CA SER A 8 -5.67 -7.46 -24.04
C SER A 8 -5.54 -8.15 -22.69
N ILE A 9 -6.58 -8.04 -21.85
CA ILE A 9 -6.62 -8.58 -20.50
C ILE A 9 -7.96 -9.24 -20.21
N ARG A 10 -7.96 -10.22 -19.29
CA ARG A 10 -9.19 -10.88 -18.82
C ARG A 10 -9.52 -10.41 -17.42
N PHE A 11 -10.77 -9.99 -17.22
CA PHE A 11 -11.28 -9.65 -15.90
C PHE A 11 -12.21 -10.75 -15.37
N PRO A 12 -12.21 -11.00 -14.05
CA PRO A 12 -13.28 -11.72 -13.39
C PRO A 12 -14.65 -11.09 -13.69
N PRO A 13 -15.71 -11.89 -13.92
CA PRO A 13 -17.03 -11.34 -14.24
C PRO A 13 -17.61 -10.41 -13.19
N ALA A 14 -17.27 -10.61 -11.90
CA ALA A 14 -17.70 -9.73 -10.82
C ALA A 14 -17.14 -8.31 -10.98
N LEU A 15 -15.82 -8.18 -11.15
CA LEU A 15 -15.17 -6.88 -11.37
C LEU A 15 -15.66 -6.23 -12.66
N MET A 16 -15.96 -7.02 -13.68
CA MET A 16 -16.44 -6.45 -14.94
C MET A 16 -17.82 -5.82 -14.79
N ARG A 17 -18.71 -6.43 -13.99
CA ARG A 17 -20.02 -5.87 -13.64
C ARG A 17 -19.90 -4.58 -12.85
N GLU A 18 -18.98 -4.50 -11.88
CA GLU A 18 -18.78 -3.26 -11.12
C GLU A 18 -18.35 -2.09 -12.02
N ILE A 19 -17.47 -2.35 -12.99
CA ILE A 19 -17.06 -1.34 -13.97
C ILE A 19 -18.24 -0.93 -14.86
N ASP A 20 -19.08 -1.89 -15.27
CA ASP A 20 -20.28 -1.63 -16.07
C ASP A 20 -21.27 -0.73 -15.33
N GLU A 21 -21.52 -0.99 -14.05
CA GLU A 21 -22.41 -0.17 -13.23
C GLU A 21 -21.92 1.29 -13.14
N LEU A 22 -20.60 1.51 -13.05
CA LEU A 22 -20.04 2.87 -13.01
C LEU A 22 -20.19 3.60 -14.35
N VAL A 23 -20.09 2.87 -15.47
CA VAL A 23 -20.33 3.42 -16.81
C VAL A 23 -21.82 3.72 -17.00
N GLU A 24 -22.70 2.82 -16.58
CA GLU A 24 -24.16 2.99 -16.66
C GLU A 24 -24.67 4.17 -15.83
N LYS A 25 -24.05 4.43 -14.67
CA LYS A 25 -24.31 5.61 -13.83
C LYS A 25 -23.81 6.92 -14.46
N GLY A 26 -23.02 6.85 -15.54
CA GLY A 26 -22.43 8.01 -16.20
C GLY A 26 -21.21 8.59 -15.47
N GLU A 27 -20.63 7.86 -14.50
CA GLU A 27 -19.39 8.29 -13.82
C GLU A 27 -18.19 8.20 -14.76
N PHE A 28 -18.25 7.29 -15.74
CA PHE A 28 -17.26 7.14 -16.81
C PHE A 28 -17.98 6.98 -18.15
N SER A 29 -17.40 7.54 -19.21
CA SER A 29 -17.92 7.44 -20.59
C SER A 29 -17.78 6.03 -21.18
N SER A 30 -16.83 5.24 -20.69
CA SER A 30 -16.59 3.87 -21.16
C SER A 30 -15.73 3.07 -20.18
N ARG A 31 -15.76 1.73 -20.31
CA ARG A 31 -14.83 0.82 -19.61
C ARG A 31 -13.37 1.20 -19.86
N SER A 32 -13.05 1.60 -21.10
CA SER A 32 -11.69 1.99 -21.49
C SER A 32 -11.22 3.26 -20.78
N GLU A 33 -12.12 4.22 -20.56
CA GLU A 33 -11.80 5.43 -19.78
C GLU A 33 -11.55 5.06 -18.32
N PHE A 34 -12.46 4.30 -17.71
CA PHE A 34 -12.29 3.79 -16.35
C PHE A 34 -10.93 3.10 -16.16
N ILE A 35 -10.59 2.15 -17.04
CA ILE A 35 -9.33 1.40 -16.95
C ILE A 35 -8.13 2.32 -17.09
N LYS A 36 -8.17 3.28 -18.03
CA LYS A 36 -7.07 4.25 -18.19
C LYS A 36 -6.87 5.08 -16.92
N GLU A 37 -7.95 5.58 -16.32
CA GLU A 37 -7.84 6.39 -15.11
C GLU A 37 -7.45 5.57 -13.88
N ALA A 38 -7.91 4.32 -13.77
CA ALA A 38 -7.43 3.40 -12.76
C ALA A 38 -5.92 3.15 -12.88
N VAL A 39 -5.40 2.95 -14.09
CA VAL A 39 -3.96 2.77 -14.34
C VAL A 39 -3.18 4.04 -14.00
N ARG A 40 -3.66 5.23 -14.41
CA ARG A 40 -3.02 6.51 -14.04
C ARG A 40 -3.00 6.71 -12.53
N PHE A 41 -4.13 6.48 -11.87
CA PHE A 41 -4.27 6.61 -10.42
C PHE A 41 -3.29 5.68 -9.70
N PHE A 42 -3.21 4.43 -10.16
CA PHE A 42 -2.31 3.44 -9.59
C PHE A 42 -0.86 3.87 -9.78
N LEU A 43 -0.43 4.19 -11.00
CA LEU A 43 0.95 4.61 -11.26
C LEU A 43 1.36 5.88 -10.51
N LEU A 44 0.43 6.82 -10.27
CA LEU A 44 0.69 8.03 -9.49
C LEU A 44 0.90 7.74 -8.00
N ARG A 45 0.22 6.73 -7.46
CA ARG A 45 0.25 6.39 -6.02
C ARG A 45 1.02 5.13 -5.70
N TYR A 46 1.53 4.43 -6.72
CA TYR A 46 2.22 3.18 -6.51
C TYR A 46 3.56 3.48 -5.84
N GLU A 47 3.61 3.16 -4.56
CA GLU A 47 4.83 3.16 -3.79
C GLU A 47 5.39 1.74 -3.82
N SER A 48 6.61 1.60 -4.34
CA SER A 48 7.27 0.29 -4.34
C SER A 48 7.44 -0.18 -2.90
N PRO A 49 6.99 -1.41 -2.54
CA PRO A 49 7.17 -1.93 -1.19
C PRO A 49 8.63 -1.91 -0.73
N LYS A 50 9.55 -2.09 -1.69
CA LYS A 50 10.99 -2.00 -1.44
C LYS A 50 11.42 -0.56 -1.11
N GLU A 51 10.93 0.43 -1.86
CA GLU A 51 11.27 1.84 -1.63
C GLU A 51 10.68 2.32 -0.31
N LEU A 52 9.43 1.94 0.00
CA LEU A 52 8.81 2.20 1.30
C LEU A 52 9.62 1.60 2.45
N TRP A 53 10.12 0.38 2.27
CA TRP A 53 10.94 -0.27 3.28
C TRP A 53 12.29 0.44 3.50
N GLU A 54 12.92 0.92 2.44
CA GLU A 54 14.14 1.73 2.56
C GLU A 54 13.88 3.08 3.24
N GLU A 55 12.79 3.76 2.88
CA GLU A 55 12.39 5.01 3.53
C GLU A 55 12.10 4.80 5.02
N TYR A 56 11.36 3.73 5.35
CA TYR A 56 11.07 3.37 6.73
C TYR A 56 12.34 3.19 7.56
N LYS A 57 13.35 2.48 7.02
CA LYS A 57 14.64 2.29 7.71
C LYS A 57 15.37 3.61 7.96
N LEU A 58 15.33 4.54 7.00
CA LEU A 58 15.93 5.87 7.15
C LEU A 58 15.19 6.69 8.22
N LEU A 59 13.86 6.65 8.23
CA LEU A 59 13.02 7.33 9.22
C LEU A 59 13.17 6.74 10.62
N ALA A 60 13.24 5.42 10.75
CA ALA A 60 13.47 4.74 12.01
C ALA A 60 14.81 5.18 12.62
N LYS A 61 15.86 5.25 11.79
CA LYS A 61 17.17 5.75 12.21
C LYS A 61 17.13 7.21 12.64
N SER A 62 16.47 8.09 11.87
CA SER A 62 16.41 9.53 12.20
C SER A 62 15.59 9.81 13.47
N ARG A 63 14.51 9.05 13.68
CA ARG A 63 13.64 9.12 14.85
C ARG A 63 14.17 8.34 16.05
N LYS A 64 15.31 7.66 15.91
CA LYS A 64 15.91 6.80 16.95
C LYS A 64 14.90 5.77 17.47
N ILE A 65 14.10 5.21 16.56
CA ILE A 65 13.21 4.09 16.88
C ILE A 65 14.11 2.88 17.19
N PRO A 66 13.96 2.25 18.37
CA PRO A 66 14.80 1.11 18.72
C PRO A 66 14.56 -0.07 17.78
N SER A 67 15.59 -0.90 17.58
CA SER A 67 15.47 -2.16 16.85
C SER A 67 14.53 -3.13 17.58
N GLU A 68 14.09 -4.18 16.90
CA GLU A 68 13.23 -5.20 17.51
C GLU A 68 13.92 -5.87 18.71
N GLU A 69 15.23 -6.14 18.62
CA GLU A 69 16.02 -6.67 19.73
C GLU A 69 16.14 -5.67 20.89
N GLU A 70 16.25 -4.37 20.60
CA GLU A 70 16.29 -3.33 21.63
C GLU A 70 14.94 -3.19 22.33
N ILE A 71 13.83 -3.23 21.58
CA ILE A 71 12.47 -3.25 22.14
C ILE A 71 12.31 -4.46 23.05
N GLN A 72 12.73 -5.65 22.59
CA GLN A 72 12.61 -6.87 23.40
C GLN A 72 13.40 -6.77 24.71
N LYS A 73 14.62 -6.24 24.67
CA LYS A 73 15.42 -6.01 25.89
C LYS A 73 14.74 -5.02 26.84
N LEU A 74 14.21 -3.91 26.32
CA LEU A 74 13.49 -2.92 27.12
C LEU A 74 12.25 -3.55 27.80
N LEU A 75 11.50 -4.39 27.07
CA LEU A 75 10.34 -5.09 27.63
C LEU A 75 10.75 -6.07 28.74
N GLU A 76 11.83 -6.81 28.56
CA GLU A 76 12.37 -7.72 29.59
C GLU A 76 12.86 -6.97 30.83
N GLU A 77 13.45 -5.79 30.66
CA GLU A 77 13.86 -4.93 31.78
C GLU A 77 12.65 -4.43 32.57
N VAL A 78 11.63 -3.91 31.89
CA VAL A 78 10.38 -3.46 32.52
C VAL A 78 9.69 -4.60 33.27
N ASP A 79 9.61 -5.80 32.70
CA ASP A 79 9.03 -6.98 33.35
C ASP A 79 9.79 -7.36 34.63
N LYS A 80 11.13 -7.30 34.61
CA LYS A 80 11.96 -7.55 35.81
C LYS A 80 11.71 -6.51 36.90
N GLU A 81 11.62 -5.24 36.55
CA GLU A 81 11.30 -4.17 37.52
C GLU A 81 9.91 -4.32 38.13
N TRP A 82 8.91 -4.66 37.31
CA TRP A 82 7.55 -4.94 37.77
C TRP A 82 7.46 -6.13 38.72
N LYS A 83 8.25 -7.18 38.50
CA LYS A 83 8.32 -8.33 39.42
C LYS A 83 8.99 -7.97 40.75
N ARG A 84 10.04 -7.13 40.71
CA ARG A 84 10.73 -6.64 41.92
C ARG A 84 9.86 -5.72 42.77
N SER A 85 9.03 -4.88 42.17
CA SER A 85 8.15 -3.96 42.91
C SER A 85 6.93 -4.63 43.55
N ARG A 86 6.68 -5.91 43.24
CA ARG A 86 5.57 -6.71 43.77
C ARG A 86 6.02 -7.86 44.66
N SER A 87 7.32 -7.98 44.95
CA SER A 87 7.91 -8.88 45.95
C SER A 87 8.25 -8.09 47.21
#